data_AF-A0AA90TJW5-F1
#
_entry.id   AF-A0AA90TJW5-F1
#
_cell.length_a   1.000
_cell.length_b   1.000
_cell.length_c   1.000
_cell.angle_alpha   90.00
_cell.angle_beta   90.00
_cell.angle_gamma   90.00
#
_symmetry.space_group_name_H-M   'P 1'
#
loop_
_entity.id
_entity.type
_entity.pdbx_description
1 polymer ?
#
loop_
_entity_poly.entity_id
_entity_poly.type
_entity_poly.pdbx_seq_one_letter_code
_entity_poly.pdbx_strand_id
1 'polypeptide(L)'
;MKQLVHGLMAFLMTMTMGAAMAADLPLGPGDVLKVSVYGSPDLTLETRVSEGGNISFPLIGQVPVAGLTAAAAEKKIASMLEAGNYVKKPQVNVIVTAVQSQQVSVLGQVNRPGRYPIEGKRSLMDLLAMAGGINGEGGDRVSLIRTRDGKTTREEIDVIEMIRAGQLARDYALSGNDIVYVERAPKFYIYGEVQRPGAFRLERSMTVVQALSAGGGLSMRGTERGLVIKRRDADGKIRLIDAKQDDLLQVDDVVFVKESWF
;
A
#
# COMPACT_ATOMS: atom_id res chain seq x y z
N MET A 1 54.39 55.84 -21.44
CA MET A 1 55.13 54.61 -21.11
C MET A 1 54.23 53.70 -20.27
N LYS A 2 54.01 52.45 -20.73
CA LYS A 2 53.48 51.25 -20.03
C LYS A 2 51.99 51.28 -19.62
N GLN A 3 51.03 50.70 -20.34
CA GLN A 3 50.70 49.29 -20.68
C GLN A 3 49.95 48.48 -19.59
N LEU A 4 48.74 47.99 -19.98
CA LEU A 4 47.99 46.77 -19.63
C LEU A 4 47.89 46.34 -18.14
N VAL A 5 46.73 45.91 -17.62
CA VAL A 5 46.13 44.57 -17.85
C VAL A 5 44.62 44.58 -17.56
N HIS A 6 43.92 43.73 -18.31
CA HIS A 6 42.50 43.41 -18.30
C HIS A 6 42.01 42.76 -17.00
N GLY A 7 40.75 42.99 -16.65
CA GLY A 7 40.07 42.29 -15.54
C GLY A 7 38.55 42.47 -15.59
N LEU A 8 37.95 42.03 -16.69
CA LEU A 8 36.51 41.91 -16.90
C LEU A 8 35.93 40.88 -15.92
N MET A 9 35.16 41.32 -14.92
CA MET A 9 34.34 40.39 -14.14
C MET A 9 33.08 41.08 -13.62
N ALA A 10 32.20 41.46 -14.55
CA ALA A 10 30.80 41.72 -14.25
C ALA A 10 30.15 40.38 -13.91
N PHE A 11 30.01 40.11 -12.60
CA PHE A 11 29.32 38.94 -12.08
C PHE A 11 27.81 39.11 -12.34
N LEU A 12 27.36 38.60 -13.49
CA LEU A 12 25.96 38.54 -13.89
C LEU A 12 25.26 37.51 -12.97
N MET A 13 24.63 38.00 -11.91
CA MET A 13 23.81 37.18 -11.02
C MET A 13 22.49 36.86 -11.74
N THR A 14 22.52 35.82 -12.58
CA THR A 14 21.30 35.26 -13.16
C THR A 14 20.52 34.55 -12.06
N MET A 15 19.52 35.24 -11.51
CA MET A 15 18.43 34.61 -10.77
C MET A 15 17.73 33.62 -11.69
N THR A 16 18.07 32.35 -11.59
CA THR A 16 17.22 31.28 -12.11
C THR A 16 15.97 31.26 -11.24
N MET A 17 14.89 31.91 -11.72
CA MET A 17 13.54 31.61 -11.25
C MET A 17 13.28 30.14 -11.56
N GLY A 18 13.49 29.27 -10.58
CA GLY A 18 12.86 27.97 -10.56
C GLY A 18 11.37 28.22 -10.47
N ALA A 19 10.68 28.21 -11.62
CA ALA A 19 9.24 28.02 -11.62
C ALA A 19 9.02 26.66 -10.94
N ALA A 20 8.58 26.69 -9.69
CA ALA A 20 7.98 25.53 -9.06
C ALA A 20 6.77 25.19 -9.92
N MET A 21 6.95 24.29 -10.88
CA MET A 21 5.84 23.62 -11.51
C MET A 21 5.20 22.81 -10.40
N ALA A 22 4.12 23.36 -9.82
CA ALA A 22 3.15 22.54 -9.12
C ALA A 22 2.82 21.43 -10.10
N ALA A 23 3.22 20.21 -9.78
CA ALA A 23 2.88 19.06 -10.60
C ALA A 23 1.35 18.95 -10.50
N ASP A 24 0.66 19.47 -11.50
CA ASP A 24 -0.79 19.41 -11.58
C ASP A 24 -1.21 17.95 -11.50
N LEU A 25 -1.93 17.61 -10.43
CA LEU A 25 -2.33 16.25 -10.13
C LEU A 25 -3.18 15.71 -11.29
N PRO A 26 -2.79 14.59 -11.91
CA PRO A 26 -3.58 13.99 -12.97
C PRO A 26 -4.89 13.46 -12.39
N LEU A 27 -5.98 13.73 -13.11
CA LEU A 27 -7.30 13.19 -12.82
C LEU A 27 -7.28 11.67 -12.98
N GLY A 28 -7.97 10.97 -12.11
CA GLY A 28 -8.10 9.53 -12.18
C GLY A 28 -9.50 9.03 -11.85
N PRO A 29 -9.74 7.73 -12.04
CA PRO A 29 -11.01 7.10 -11.70
C PRO A 29 -11.46 7.40 -10.28
N GLY A 30 -12.75 7.72 -10.12
CA GLY A 30 -13.37 8.02 -8.82
C GLY A 30 -13.31 9.48 -8.41
N ASP A 31 -12.48 10.32 -9.03
CA ASP A 31 -12.42 11.76 -8.75
C ASP A 31 -13.77 12.43 -9.04
N VAL A 32 -14.13 13.41 -8.22
CA VAL A 32 -15.35 14.21 -8.41
C VAL A 32 -14.95 15.57 -8.94
N LEU A 33 -15.56 15.93 -10.07
CA LEU A 33 -15.28 17.16 -10.81
C LEU A 33 -16.52 18.01 -10.85
N LYS A 34 -16.35 19.31 -10.61
CA LYS A 34 -17.31 20.35 -10.95
C LYS A 34 -16.82 21.08 -12.19
N VAL A 35 -17.57 20.95 -13.27
CA VAL A 35 -17.29 21.58 -14.55
C VAL A 35 -18.29 22.72 -14.75
N SER A 36 -17.81 23.89 -15.10
CA SER A 36 -18.64 25.07 -15.36
C SER A 36 -18.23 25.72 -16.67
N VAL A 37 -19.22 26.11 -17.48
CA VAL A 37 -19.01 26.86 -18.72
C VAL A 37 -19.52 28.27 -18.54
N TYR A 38 -18.65 29.26 -18.69
CA TYR A 38 -19.02 30.67 -18.51
C TYR A 38 -20.11 31.09 -19.50
N GLY A 39 -21.15 31.77 -19.00
CA GLY A 39 -22.29 32.20 -19.81
C GLY A 39 -23.26 31.07 -20.21
N SER A 40 -23.08 29.85 -19.70
CA SER A 40 -23.94 28.70 -19.99
C SER A 40 -24.20 27.89 -18.71
N PRO A 41 -25.06 28.37 -17.80
CA PRO A 41 -25.33 27.70 -16.53
C PRO A 41 -25.90 26.29 -16.71
N ASP A 42 -26.66 26.06 -17.79
CA ASP A 42 -27.25 24.75 -18.13
C ASP A 42 -26.20 23.67 -18.47
N LEU A 43 -24.95 24.08 -18.74
CA LEU A 43 -23.81 23.18 -18.97
C LEU A 43 -22.94 23.00 -17.73
N THR A 44 -23.37 23.51 -16.57
CA THR A 44 -22.69 23.27 -15.29
C THR A 44 -23.03 21.87 -14.81
N LEU A 45 -22.00 21.08 -14.51
CA LEU A 45 -22.15 19.69 -14.11
C LEU A 45 -21.22 19.37 -12.95
N GLU A 46 -21.73 18.66 -11.95
CA GLU A 46 -20.93 17.95 -10.97
C GLU A 46 -21.03 16.46 -11.24
N THR A 47 -19.89 15.81 -11.52
CA THR A 47 -19.84 14.43 -11.99
C THR A 47 -18.61 13.70 -11.49
N ARG A 48 -18.63 12.38 -11.55
CA ARG A 48 -17.54 11.50 -11.15
C ARG A 48 -16.84 10.93 -12.38
N VAL A 49 -15.51 10.87 -12.35
CA VAL A 49 -14.72 10.13 -13.34
C VAL A 49 -15.01 8.64 -13.19
N SER A 50 -15.52 8.02 -14.26
CA SER A 50 -15.82 6.59 -14.30
C SER A 50 -14.54 5.73 -14.19
N GLU A 51 -14.71 4.44 -13.88
CA GLU A 51 -13.60 3.46 -13.88
C GLU A 51 -12.87 3.38 -15.23
N GLY A 52 -13.59 3.65 -16.33
CA GLY A 52 -13.02 3.76 -17.68
C GLY A 52 -12.29 5.07 -17.96
N GLY A 53 -12.18 5.97 -16.97
CA GLY A 53 -11.45 7.24 -17.10
C GLY A 53 -12.19 8.35 -17.82
N ASN A 54 -13.51 8.22 -18.00
CA ASN A 54 -14.35 9.18 -18.72
C ASN A 54 -15.34 9.90 -17.79
N ILE A 55 -15.77 11.10 -18.18
CA ILE A 55 -16.96 11.75 -17.64
C ILE A 55 -18.05 11.84 -18.70
N SER A 56 -19.31 11.76 -18.29
CA SER A 56 -20.44 12.04 -19.19
C SER A 56 -20.79 13.52 -19.11
N PHE A 57 -20.63 14.26 -20.20
CA PHE A 57 -20.89 15.70 -20.28
C PHE A 57 -22.04 16.00 -21.28
N PRO A 58 -22.95 16.95 -20.98
CA PRO A 58 -24.04 17.30 -21.89
C PRO A 58 -23.55 17.67 -23.29
N LEU A 59 -24.32 17.28 -24.32
CA LEU A 59 -24.10 17.55 -25.74
C LEU A 59 -22.92 16.80 -26.39
N ILE A 60 -21.81 16.60 -25.67
CA ILE A 60 -20.59 15.95 -26.19
C ILE A 60 -20.39 14.51 -25.71
N GLY A 61 -21.25 14.01 -24.82
CA GLY A 61 -21.26 12.62 -24.38
C GLY A 61 -20.05 12.28 -23.50
N GLN A 62 -19.38 11.15 -23.79
CA GLN A 62 -18.25 10.67 -23.00
C GLN A 62 -16.97 11.43 -23.33
N VAL A 63 -16.38 12.07 -22.33
CA VAL A 63 -15.12 12.80 -22.44
C VAL A 63 -14.03 12.06 -21.66
N PRO A 64 -12.95 11.59 -22.30
CA PRO A 64 -11.83 10.97 -21.61
C PRO A 64 -11.02 12.02 -20.86
N VAL A 65 -10.93 11.87 -19.54
CA VAL A 65 -10.23 12.83 -18.67
C VAL A 65 -9.16 12.19 -17.80
N ALA A 66 -9.13 10.85 -17.65
CA ALA A 66 -8.09 10.18 -16.89
C ALA A 66 -6.70 10.47 -17.45
N GLY A 67 -5.75 10.73 -16.55
CA GLY A 67 -4.37 11.11 -16.88
C GLY A 67 -4.20 12.58 -17.30
N LEU A 68 -5.28 13.32 -17.55
CA LEU A 68 -5.20 14.76 -17.83
C LEU A 68 -5.11 15.55 -16.53
N THR A 69 -4.47 16.72 -16.58
CA THR A 69 -4.62 17.74 -15.53
C THR A 69 -5.98 18.42 -15.66
N ALA A 70 -6.45 19.11 -14.62
CA ALA A 70 -7.69 19.90 -14.69
C ALA A 70 -7.66 20.90 -15.88
N ALA A 71 -6.55 21.62 -16.05
CA ALA A 71 -6.36 22.55 -17.16
C ALA A 71 -6.35 21.87 -18.55
N ALA A 72 -5.82 20.65 -18.65
CA ALA A 72 -5.87 19.89 -19.89
C ALA A 72 -7.29 19.36 -20.18
N ALA A 73 -8.03 18.96 -19.14
CA ALA A 73 -9.44 18.58 -19.27
C ALA A 73 -10.32 19.77 -19.68
N GLU A 74 -10.09 20.97 -19.15
CA GLU A 74 -10.76 22.22 -19.57
C GLU A 74 -10.61 22.46 -21.07
N LYS A 75 -9.37 22.46 -21.56
CA LYS A 75 -9.07 22.66 -22.99
C LYS A 75 -9.75 21.60 -23.85
N LYS A 76 -9.76 20.35 -23.39
CA LYS A 76 -10.39 19.24 -24.12
C LYS A 76 -11.91 19.41 -24.21
N ILE A 77 -12.57 19.68 -23.09
CA ILE A 77 -14.04 19.91 -23.06
C ILE A 77 -14.39 21.13 -23.93
N ALA A 78 -13.63 22.23 -23.82
CA ALA A 78 -13.81 23.41 -24.65
C ALA A 78 -13.71 23.08 -26.14
N SER A 79 -12.68 22.31 -26.54
CA SER A 79 -12.50 21.91 -27.94
C SER A 79 -13.64 21.03 -28.46
N MET A 80 -14.18 20.12 -27.64
CA MET A 80 -15.29 19.24 -28.04
C MET A 80 -16.61 20.00 -28.16
N LEU A 81 -16.87 20.97 -27.28
CA LEU A 81 -18.06 21.84 -27.36
C LEU A 81 -18.05 22.74 -28.60
N GLU A 82 -16.87 23.28 -28.94
CA GLU A 82 -16.70 24.11 -30.14
C GLU A 82 -16.78 23.28 -31.42
N ALA A 83 -16.14 22.10 -31.46
CA ALA A 83 -16.20 21.19 -32.61
C ALA A 83 -17.62 20.65 -32.88
N GLY A 84 -18.40 20.42 -31.82
CA GLY A 84 -19.82 20.06 -31.92
C GLY A 84 -20.74 21.23 -32.30
N ASN A 85 -20.19 22.45 -32.46
CA ASN A 85 -20.92 23.68 -32.75
C ASN A 85 -22.02 24.00 -31.71
N TYR A 86 -21.80 23.60 -30.45
CA TYR A 86 -22.75 23.81 -29.35
C TYR A 86 -22.54 25.16 -28.65
N VAL A 87 -21.27 25.56 -28.49
CA VAL A 87 -20.88 26.82 -27.83
C VAL A 87 -19.75 27.47 -28.61
N LYS A 88 -19.87 28.77 -28.90
CA LYS A 88 -18.84 29.54 -29.61
C LYS A 88 -17.84 30.10 -28.60
N LYS A 89 -16.54 29.78 -28.76
CA LYS A 89 -15.46 30.18 -27.83
C LYS A 89 -15.74 29.84 -26.35
N PRO A 90 -16.04 28.58 -26.02
CA PRO A 90 -16.40 28.18 -24.66
C PRO A 90 -15.24 28.47 -23.69
N GLN A 91 -15.56 29.10 -22.55
CA GLN A 91 -14.64 29.23 -21.42
C GLN A 91 -15.05 28.20 -20.36
N VAL A 92 -14.27 27.13 -20.27
CA VAL A 92 -14.54 26.00 -19.36
C VAL A 92 -13.60 26.09 -18.17
N ASN A 93 -14.16 25.88 -16.97
CA ASN A 93 -13.41 25.76 -15.73
C ASN A 93 -13.75 24.41 -15.08
N VAL A 94 -12.72 23.66 -14.68
CA VAL A 94 -12.83 22.33 -14.07
C VAL A 94 -12.20 22.37 -12.69
N ILE A 95 -13.01 22.13 -11.66
CA ILE A 95 -12.56 22.07 -10.27
C ILE A 95 -12.68 20.63 -9.80
N VAL A 96 -11.61 20.07 -9.22
CA VAL A 96 -11.67 18.78 -8.54
C VAL A 96 -12.24 19.01 -7.14
N THR A 97 -13.47 18.57 -6.90
CA THR A 97 -14.15 18.74 -5.60
C THR A 97 -13.77 17.63 -4.61
N ALA A 98 -13.43 16.44 -5.09
CA ALA A 98 -12.89 15.36 -4.26
C ALA A 98 -11.88 14.51 -5.04
N VAL A 99 -10.69 14.35 -4.47
CA VAL A 99 -9.62 13.48 -5.00
C VAL A 99 -9.76 12.10 -4.36
N GLN A 100 -10.23 11.13 -5.13
CA GLN A 100 -10.37 9.73 -4.71
C GLN A 100 -9.34 8.83 -5.39
N SER A 101 -8.86 9.22 -6.57
CA SER A 101 -7.94 8.44 -7.38
C SER A 101 -6.51 8.39 -6.82
N GLN A 102 -6.14 9.35 -5.95
CA GLN A 102 -4.80 9.50 -5.39
C GLN A 102 -4.75 9.10 -3.92
N GLN A 103 -5.40 7.98 -3.60
CA GLN A 103 -5.38 7.42 -2.25
C GLN A 103 -4.89 5.98 -2.29
N VAL A 104 -4.15 5.60 -1.26
CA VAL A 104 -3.79 4.20 -1.02
C VAL A 104 -4.53 3.69 0.19
N SER A 105 -5.06 2.48 0.05
CA SER A 105 -5.73 1.81 1.16
C SER A 105 -4.71 1.03 1.97
N VAL A 106 -4.53 1.38 3.24
CA VAL A 106 -3.73 0.60 4.18
C VAL A 106 -4.68 -0.18 5.09
N LEU A 107 -4.65 -1.50 4.98
CA LEU A 107 -5.58 -2.43 5.59
C LEU A 107 -4.83 -3.51 6.39
N GLY A 108 -5.58 -4.32 7.13
CA GLY A 108 -5.02 -5.41 7.91
C GLY A 108 -4.47 -4.95 9.26
N GLN A 109 -3.38 -5.57 9.70
CA GLN A 109 -2.85 -5.42 11.06
C GLN A 109 -1.93 -4.20 11.23
N VAL A 110 -2.48 -3.01 11.07
CA VAL A 110 -1.82 -1.73 11.38
C VAL A 110 -2.52 -1.03 12.56
N ASN A 111 -1.86 -0.03 13.15
CA ASN A 111 -2.45 0.74 14.25
C ASN A 111 -3.61 1.64 13.80
N ARG A 112 -3.55 2.16 12.57
CA ARG A 112 -4.60 3.02 11.98
C ARG A 112 -4.93 2.56 10.55
N PRO A 113 -5.81 1.57 10.35
CA PRO A 113 -6.25 1.19 9.02
C PRO A 113 -7.09 2.30 8.40
N GLY A 114 -6.97 2.52 7.10
CA GLY A 114 -7.68 3.59 6.40
C GLY A 114 -7.15 3.91 5.02
N ARG A 115 -7.74 4.93 4.40
CA ARG A 115 -7.25 5.50 3.13
C ARG A 115 -6.34 6.68 3.42
N TYR A 116 -5.19 6.68 2.77
CA TYR A 116 -4.16 7.69 2.92
C TYR A 116 -3.94 8.41 1.59
N PRO A 117 -4.02 9.74 1.55
CA PRO A 117 -3.70 10.48 0.33
C PRO A 117 -2.22 10.27 -0.01
N ILE A 118 -1.94 10.02 -1.29
CA ILE A 118 -0.58 10.07 -1.82
C ILE A 118 -0.39 11.42 -2.50
N GLU A 119 0.36 12.28 -1.83
CA GLU A 119 0.93 13.49 -2.43
C GLU A 119 2.40 13.20 -2.76
N GLY A 120 2.75 13.33 -4.04
CA GLY A 120 4.11 13.10 -4.53
C GLY A 120 4.52 11.62 -4.53
N LYS A 121 5.83 11.36 -4.43
CA LYS A 121 6.37 9.99 -4.35
C LYS A 121 6.31 9.54 -2.90
N ARG A 122 5.41 8.60 -2.60
CA ARG A 122 5.33 7.93 -1.29
C ARG A 122 5.73 6.48 -1.44
N SER A 123 6.43 5.97 -0.44
CA SER A 123 6.86 4.59 -0.40
C SER A 123 5.96 3.73 0.50
N LEU A 124 6.15 2.41 0.44
CA LEU A 124 5.46 1.48 1.31
C LEU A 124 5.78 1.76 2.78
N MET A 125 7.06 1.99 3.10
CA MET A 125 7.49 2.26 4.47
C MET A 125 6.90 3.57 5.00
N ASP A 126 6.85 4.62 4.17
CA ASP A 126 6.23 5.90 4.54
C ASP A 126 4.76 5.70 4.91
N LEU A 127 4.01 4.94 4.10
CA LEU A 127 2.59 4.70 4.39
C LEU A 127 2.38 3.84 5.64
N LEU A 128 3.22 2.82 5.86
CA LEU A 128 3.17 2.04 7.09
C LEU A 128 3.44 2.92 8.31
N ALA A 129 4.39 3.85 8.22
CA ALA A 129 4.66 4.82 9.27
C ALA A 129 3.48 5.78 9.49
N MET A 130 2.87 6.29 8.42
CA MET A 130 1.66 7.14 8.49
C MET A 130 0.47 6.40 9.13
N ALA A 131 0.34 5.10 8.86
CA ALA A 131 -0.64 4.22 9.50
C ALA A 131 -0.31 3.87 10.97
N GLY A 132 0.76 4.45 11.53
CA GLY A 132 1.19 4.25 12.90
C GLY A 132 1.98 2.94 13.10
N GLY A 133 2.44 2.30 12.03
CA GLY A 133 3.15 1.03 12.07
C GLY A 133 2.23 -0.20 12.14
N ILE A 134 2.87 -1.37 12.02
CA ILE A 134 2.24 -2.68 12.20
C ILE A 134 1.85 -2.84 13.68
N ASN A 135 0.64 -3.33 13.95
CA ASN A 135 0.15 -3.54 15.32
C ASN A 135 0.63 -4.90 15.89
N GLY A 136 0.35 -5.17 17.17
CA GLY A 136 0.84 -6.38 17.85
C GLY A 136 0.33 -7.73 17.29
N GLU A 137 -0.80 -7.73 16.59
CA GLU A 137 -1.34 -8.92 15.91
C GLU A 137 -0.82 -9.06 14.47
N GLY A 138 -0.05 -8.09 13.98
CA GLY A 138 0.48 -8.06 12.63
C GLY A 138 1.79 -8.82 12.46
N GLY A 139 1.91 -9.49 11.32
CA GLY A 139 3.11 -10.22 10.94
C GLY A 139 4.13 -9.34 10.24
N ASP A 140 5.21 -9.98 9.81
CA ASP A 140 6.30 -9.33 9.08
C ASP A 140 6.05 -9.23 7.58
N ARG A 141 4.89 -9.72 7.12
CA ARG A 141 4.53 -9.81 5.71
C ARG A 141 3.45 -8.81 5.36
N VAL A 142 3.68 -8.12 4.25
CA VAL A 142 2.76 -7.14 3.69
C VAL A 142 2.45 -7.53 2.25
N SER A 143 1.16 -7.64 1.94
CA SER A 143 0.67 -7.83 0.58
C SER A 143 0.45 -6.47 -0.07
N LEU A 144 1.20 -6.17 -1.12
CA LEU A 144 0.97 -5.02 -1.97
C LEU A 144 0.17 -5.46 -3.20
N ILE A 145 -1.06 -4.99 -3.28
CA ILE A 145 -2.00 -5.30 -4.36
C ILE A 145 -2.12 -4.07 -5.25
N ARG A 146 -1.81 -4.23 -6.54
CA ARG A 146 -1.86 -3.16 -7.53
C ARG A 146 -2.72 -3.59 -8.71
N THR A 147 -3.62 -2.70 -9.12
CA THR A 147 -4.37 -2.84 -10.37
C THR A 147 -3.82 -1.83 -11.38
N ARG A 148 -3.30 -2.32 -12.50
CA ARG A 148 -2.82 -1.50 -13.62
C ARG A 148 -3.31 -2.14 -14.92
N ASP A 149 -3.82 -1.35 -15.85
CA ASP A 149 -4.32 -1.81 -17.15
C ASP A 149 -5.32 -2.98 -17.06
N GLY A 150 -6.19 -2.96 -16.04
CA GLY A 150 -7.17 -4.02 -15.80
C GLY A 150 -6.61 -5.32 -15.22
N LYS A 151 -5.30 -5.41 -15.00
CA LYS A 151 -4.63 -6.57 -14.38
C LYS A 151 -4.32 -6.29 -12.91
N THR A 152 -4.84 -7.14 -12.04
CA THR A 152 -4.51 -7.13 -10.61
C THR A 152 -3.31 -8.02 -10.34
N THR A 153 -2.33 -7.46 -9.63
CA THR A 153 -1.13 -8.17 -9.15
C THR A 153 -1.08 -8.11 -7.64
N ARG A 154 -0.60 -9.19 -7.01
CA ARG A 154 -0.33 -9.25 -5.57
C ARG A 154 1.13 -9.62 -5.39
N GLU A 155 1.86 -8.79 -4.67
CA GLU A 155 3.25 -8.98 -4.31
C GLU A 155 3.35 -9.10 -2.79
N GLU A 156 3.94 -10.19 -2.30
CA GLU A 156 4.17 -10.39 -0.87
C GLU A 156 5.57 -9.89 -0.51
N ILE A 157 5.64 -9.03 0.50
CA ILE A 157 6.85 -8.30 0.89
C ILE A 157 7.15 -8.63 2.36
N ASP A 158 8.35 -9.14 2.61
CA ASP A 158 8.90 -9.32 3.94
C ASP A 158 9.55 -8.00 4.41
N VAL A 159 8.82 -7.22 5.22
CA VAL A 159 9.29 -5.88 5.62
C VAL A 159 10.47 -5.94 6.58
N ILE A 160 10.58 -6.99 7.40
CA ILE A 160 11.68 -7.13 8.35
C ILE A 160 12.97 -7.52 7.61
N GLU A 161 12.89 -8.44 6.66
CA GLU A 161 14.03 -8.78 5.81
C GLU A 161 14.49 -7.58 4.99
N MET A 162 13.55 -6.82 4.41
CA MET A 162 13.86 -5.60 3.63
C MET A 162 14.65 -4.57 4.45
N ILE A 163 14.25 -4.32 5.70
CA ILE A 163 14.98 -3.41 6.61
C ILE A 163 16.36 -3.98 6.94
N ARG A 164 16.43 -5.26 7.35
CA ARG A 164 17.69 -5.89 7.79
C ARG A 164 18.74 -5.98 6.68
N ALA A 165 18.31 -6.28 5.46
CA ALA A 165 19.18 -6.38 4.31
C ALA A 165 19.64 -5.01 3.77
N GLY A 166 19.20 -3.90 4.37
CA GLY A 166 19.51 -2.55 3.89
C GLY A 166 18.96 -2.25 2.50
N GLN A 167 17.98 -3.04 2.03
CA GLN A 167 17.41 -2.95 0.69
C GLN A 167 16.38 -1.82 0.57
N LEU A 168 16.55 -0.72 1.31
CA LEU A 168 15.66 0.44 1.26
C LEU A 168 15.63 1.11 -0.13
N ALA A 169 16.64 0.87 -0.97
CA ALA A 169 16.61 1.26 -2.38
C ALA A 169 15.54 0.51 -3.21
N ARG A 170 14.96 -0.57 -2.67
CA ARG A 170 13.82 -1.32 -3.22
C ARG A 170 12.49 -0.92 -2.58
N ASP A 171 12.46 0.12 -1.75
CA ASP A 171 11.21 0.56 -1.13
C ASP A 171 10.19 0.90 -2.23
N TYR A 172 9.03 0.28 -2.11
CA TYR A 172 8.06 0.22 -3.19
C TYR A 172 7.37 1.57 -3.31
N ALA A 173 7.63 2.26 -4.43
CA ALA A 173 6.87 3.46 -4.77
C ALA A 173 5.40 3.09 -4.98
N LEU A 174 4.52 3.75 -4.24
CA LEU A 174 3.09 3.52 -4.30
C LEU A 174 2.43 4.53 -5.23
N SER A 175 1.33 4.13 -5.85
CA SER A 175 0.48 5.03 -6.61
C SER A 175 -0.96 4.97 -6.12
N GLY A 176 -1.76 5.94 -6.54
CA GLY A 176 -3.19 5.95 -6.31
C GLY A 176 -3.86 4.61 -6.63
N ASN A 177 -4.84 4.25 -5.80
CA ASN A 177 -5.60 2.99 -5.80
C ASN A 177 -4.82 1.72 -5.45
N ASP A 178 -3.55 1.81 -5.05
CA ASP A 178 -2.86 0.65 -4.46
C ASP A 178 -3.51 0.25 -3.12
N ILE A 179 -3.38 -1.03 -2.79
CA ILE A 179 -3.80 -1.58 -1.51
C ILE A 179 -2.59 -2.20 -0.84
N VAL A 180 -2.27 -1.69 0.34
CA VAL A 180 -1.27 -2.24 1.25
C VAL A 180 -2.03 -3.01 2.33
N TYR A 181 -1.87 -4.33 2.36
CA TYR A 181 -2.53 -5.18 3.35
C TYR A 181 -1.49 -5.84 4.25
N VAL A 182 -1.52 -5.52 5.54
CA VAL A 182 -0.62 -6.14 6.52
C VAL A 182 -1.24 -7.43 7.03
N GLU A 183 -0.54 -8.55 6.79
CA GLU A 183 -0.99 -9.88 7.17
C GLU A 183 -0.99 -10.05 8.70
N ARG A 184 -1.81 -11.00 9.18
CA ARG A 184 -1.75 -11.40 10.59
C ARG A 184 -0.41 -12.08 10.89
N ALA A 185 0.05 -11.94 12.12
CA ALA A 185 1.20 -12.70 12.58
C ALA A 185 0.89 -14.20 12.46
N PRO A 186 1.81 -15.00 11.89
CA PRO A 186 1.62 -16.44 11.85
C PRO A 186 1.48 -16.97 13.27
N LYS A 187 0.67 -18.00 13.45
CA LYS A 187 0.43 -18.62 14.75
C LYS A 187 0.80 -20.09 14.72
N PHE A 188 1.09 -20.61 15.90
CA PHE A 188 1.17 -22.03 16.19
C PHE A 188 0.36 -22.31 17.46
N TYR A 189 0.05 -23.57 17.72
CA TYR A 189 -0.83 -23.97 18.80
C TYR A 189 -0.11 -24.94 19.72
N ILE A 190 -0.29 -24.81 21.03
CA ILE A 190 0.22 -25.76 22.02
C ILE A 190 -0.94 -26.28 22.85
N TYR A 191 -0.99 -27.60 23.05
CA TYR A 191 -1.95 -28.21 23.97
C TYR A 191 -1.42 -29.51 24.59
N GLY A 192 -2.11 -30.01 25.62
CA GLY A 192 -1.67 -31.16 26.42
C GLY A 192 -1.01 -30.70 27.72
N GLU A 193 0.03 -31.41 28.14
CA GLU A 193 0.70 -31.20 29.43
C GLU A 193 1.71 -30.03 29.44
N VAL A 194 1.17 -28.83 29.25
CA VAL A 194 1.89 -27.53 29.35
C VAL A 194 1.21 -26.60 30.33
N GLN A 195 1.95 -25.64 30.87
CA GLN A 195 1.40 -24.68 31.85
C GLN A 195 0.29 -23.80 31.24
N ARG A 196 0.45 -23.36 29.99
CA ARG A 196 -0.50 -22.50 29.28
C ARG A 196 -0.77 -23.05 27.87
N PRO A 197 -1.79 -23.90 27.70
CA PRO A 197 -2.24 -24.29 26.36
C PRO A 197 -2.91 -23.11 25.65
N GLY A 198 -2.80 -23.04 24.33
CA GLY A 198 -3.40 -21.97 23.55
C GLY A 198 -2.73 -21.72 22.20
N ALA A 199 -3.15 -20.63 21.55
CA ALA A 199 -2.56 -20.14 20.32
C ALA A 199 -1.50 -19.08 20.64
N PHE A 200 -0.35 -19.18 20.00
CA PHE A 200 0.79 -18.30 20.21
C PHE A 200 1.30 -17.75 18.87
N ARG A 201 1.89 -16.56 18.93
CA ARG A 201 2.57 -15.96 17.78
C ARG A 201 3.81 -16.78 17.43
N LEU A 202 3.95 -17.12 16.16
CA LEU A 202 5.12 -17.78 15.61
C LEU A 202 6.17 -16.73 15.24
N GLU A 203 7.33 -16.80 15.88
CA GLU A 203 8.47 -15.96 15.55
C GLU A 203 9.36 -16.61 14.48
N ARG A 204 10.25 -15.81 13.87
CA ARG A 204 11.21 -16.33 12.87
C ARG A 204 12.12 -17.38 13.47
N SER A 205 12.26 -18.50 12.77
CA SER A 205 13.14 -19.60 13.18
C SER A 205 12.82 -20.10 14.60
N MET A 206 11.56 -20.04 15.00
CA MET A 206 11.12 -20.49 16.32
C MET A 206 11.20 -22.00 16.44
N THR A 207 11.83 -22.45 17.52
CA THR A 207 12.01 -23.87 17.86
C THR A 207 10.92 -24.39 18.78
N VAL A 208 10.78 -25.71 18.88
CA VAL A 208 9.85 -26.37 19.82
C VAL A 208 10.13 -25.96 21.27
N VAL A 209 11.39 -25.87 21.70
CA VAL A 209 11.71 -25.45 23.08
C VAL A 209 11.31 -24.00 23.37
N GLN A 210 11.49 -23.09 22.40
CA GLN A 210 11.03 -21.71 22.52
C GLN A 210 9.50 -21.64 22.56
N ALA A 211 8.82 -22.48 21.80
CA ALA A 211 7.38 -22.63 21.84
C ALA A 211 6.89 -23.11 23.20
N LEU A 212 7.46 -24.17 23.75
CA LEU A 212 7.13 -24.64 25.10
C LEU A 212 7.36 -23.53 26.13
N SER A 213 8.45 -22.78 26.01
CA SER A 213 8.74 -21.62 26.87
C SER A 213 7.67 -20.55 26.77
N ALA A 214 7.18 -20.24 25.55
CA ALA A 214 6.04 -19.33 25.36
C ALA A 214 4.76 -19.86 26.03
N GLY A 215 4.55 -21.18 25.99
CA GLY A 215 3.50 -21.89 26.73
C GLY A 215 3.72 -21.98 28.26
N GLY A 216 4.76 -21.34 28.80
CA GLY A 216 5.08 -21.39 30.24
C GLY A 216 5.83 -22.65 30.69
N GLY A 217 6.28 -23.48 29.75
CA GLY A 217 6.96 -24.74 30.00
C GLY A 217 6.02 -25.93 30.15
N LEU A 218 6.60 -27.08 30.46
CA LEU A 218 5.87 -28.32 30.73
C LEU A 218 5.07 -28.22 32.03
N SER A 219 3.94 -28.92 32.09
CA SER A 219 3.24 -29.16 33.36
C SER A 219 4.07 -30.10 34.25
N MET A 220 3.67 -30.28 35.51
CA MET A 220 4.27 -31.30 36.40
C MET A 220 4.13 -32.73 35.88
N ARG A 221 3.21 -32.96 34.94
CA ARG A 221 2.97 -34.26 34.31
C ARG A 221 3.47 -34.30 32.87
N GLY A 222 4.05 -33.23 32.34
CA GLY A 222 4.54 -33.19 30.96
C GLY A 222 5.88 -33.89 30.79
N THR A 223 6.16 -34.37 29.57
CA THR A 223 7.46 -34.96 29.23
C THR A 223 8.00 -34.44 27.90
N GLU A 224 9.31 -34.17 27.87
CA GLU A 224 10.03 -33.78 26.65
C GLU A 224 10.12 -34.92 25.62
N ARG A 225 10.04 -36.18 26.07
CA ARG A 225 10.07 -37.36 25.17
C ARG A 225 8.74 -37.58 24.44
N GLY A 226 7.68 -36.93 24.91
CA GLY A 226 6.32 -37.08 24.40
C GLY A 226 5.85 -35.96 23.48
N LEU A 227 6.78 -35.16 22.95
CA LEU A 227 6.48 -34.02 22.09
C LEU A 227 6.13 -34.50 20.67
N VAL A 228 4.98 -34.06 20.17
CA VAL A 228 4.53 -34.38 18.81
C VAL A 228 4.08 -33.09 18.12
N ILE A 229 4.62 -32.83 16.93
CA ILE A 229 4.09 -31.79 16.04
C ILE A 229 3.05 -32.42 15.12
N LYS A 230 1.86 -31.84 15.07
CA LYS A 230 0.87 -32.08 14.02
C LYS A 230 1.01 -30.98 12.98
N ARG A 231 1.49 -31.35 11.80
CA ARG A 231 1.75 -30.42 10.69
C ARG A 231 0.86 -30.75 9.51
N ARG A 232 0.22 -29.75 8.93
CA ARG A 232 -0.50 -29.90 7.66
C ARG A 232 0.51 -29.86 6.52
N ASP A 233 0.52 -30.88 5.66
CA ASP A 233 1.33 -30.88 4.45
C ASP A 233 0.68 -30.09 3.31
N ALA A 234 1.39 -29.96 2.19
CA ALA A 234 0.91 -29.23 1.01
C ALA A 234 -0.39 -29.81 0.43
N ASP A 235 -0.66 -31.10 0.65
CA ASP A 235 -1.88 -31.80 0.20
C ASP A 235 -3.04 -31.65 1.20
N GLY A 236 -2.83 -30.91 2.30
CA GLY A 236 -3.82 -30.69 3.35
C GLY A 236 -3.94 -31.85 4.35
N LYS A 237 -3.11 -32.89 4.26
CA LYS A 237 -3.10 -34.03 5.19
C LYS A 237 -2.29 -33.69 6.44
N ILE A 238 -2.75 -34.17 7.58
CA ILE A 238 -2.06 -33.99 8.86
C ILE A 238 -1.00 -35.08 9.01
N ARG A 239 0.26 -34.68 9.17
CA ARG A 239 1.37 -35.55 9.53
C ARG A 239 1.70 -35.38 11.02
N LEU A 240 1.99 -36.50 11.65
CA LEU A 240 2.49 -36.54 13.01
C LEU A 240 4.01 -36.69 12.95
N ILE A 241 4.72 -35.77 13.59
CA ILE A 241 6.18 -35.73 13.64
C ILE A 241 6.58 -35.82 15.11
N ASP A 242 7.39 -36.83 15.45
CA ASP A 242 8.02 -36.89 16.76
C ASP A 242 9.02 -35.74 16.87
N ALA A 243 8.75 -34.81 17.77
CA ALA A 243 9.39 -33.50 17.78
C ALA A 243 10.61 -33.49 18.71
N LYS A 244 11.70 -32.90 18.22
CA LYS A 244 12.88 -32.56 19.02
C LYS A 244 12.81 -31.11 19.48
N GLN A 245 13.57 -30.78 20.52
CA GLN A 245 13.59 -29.44 21.09
C GLN A 245 14.05 -28.36 20.10
N ASP A 246 15.00 -28.72 19.22
CA ASP A 246 15.62 -27.86 18.21
C ASP A 246 14.86 -27.84 16.87
N ASP A 247 13.81 -28.65 16.72
CA ASP A 247 13.00 -28.65 15.49
C ASP A 247 12.31 -27.30 15.31
N LEU A 248 12.32 -26.83 14.06
CA LEU A 248 11.68 -25.57 13.67
C LEU A 248 10.18 -25.76 13.47
N LEU A 249 9.43 -24.82 14.03
CA LEU A 249 7.99 -24.72 13.83
C LEU A 249 7.64 -24.00 12.52
N GLN A 250 6.50 -24.38 11.98
CA GLN A 250 5.88 -23.80 10.80
C GLN A 250 4.54 -23.18 11.17
N VAL A 251 4.03 -22.36 10.24
CA VAL A 251 2.71 -21.73 10.36
C VAL A 251 1.65 -22.82 10.54
N ASP A 252 0.76 -22.60 11.51
CA ASP A 252 -0.35 -23.49 11.86
C ASP A 252 0.04 -24.86 12.43
N ASP A 253 1.31 -25.06 12.81
CA ASP A 253 1.72 -26.25 13.55
C ASP A 253 0.97 -26.36 14.89
N VAL A 254 0.65 -27.60 15.26
CA VAL A 254 0.09 -27.91 16.57
C VAL A 254 1.08 -28.78 17.35
N VAL A 255 1.67 -28.22 18.40
CA VAL A 255 2.55 -28.91 19.34
C VAL A 255 1.68 -29.56 20.42
N PHE A 256 1.75 -30.89 20.48
CA PHE A 256 1.09 -31.69 21.50
C PHE A 256 2.12 -32.23 22.49
N VAL A 257 1.87 -32.01 23.78
CA VAL A 257 2.69 -32.53 24.87
C VAL A 257 1.94 -33.65 25.57
N LYS A 258 2.48 -34.87 25.48
CA LYS A 258 1.92 -36.04 26.19
C LYS A 258 2.20 -35.98 27.68
N GLU A 259 1.35 -36.67 28.43
CA GLU A 259 1.60 -37.00 29.83
C GLU A 259 2.78 -37.96 29.98
N SER A 260 3.58 -37.73 31.01
CA SER A 260 4.64 -38.60 31.48
C SER A 260 4.02 -39.75 32.26
N TRP A 261 4.01 -40.93 31.65
CA TRP A 261 3.78 -42.17 32.36
C TRP A 261 5.11 -42.50 33.04
N PHE A 262 5.10 -42.56 34.36
CA PHE A 262 6.25 -42.85 35.23
C PHE A 262 7.18 -43.93 34.67
#